data_AF-A0A7X4Z6P1-F1
#
_entry.id   AF-A0A7X4Z6P1-F1
#
_cell.length_a   1.000
_cell.length_b   1.000
_cell.length_c   1.000
_cell.angle_alpha   90.00
_cell.angle_beta   90.00
_cell.angle_gamma   90.00
#
_symmetry.space_group_name_H-M   'P 1'
#
loop_
_entity.id
_entity.type
_entity.pdbx_description
1 polymer ?
#
loop_
_entity_poly.entity_id
_entity_poly.type
_entity_poly.pdbx_seq_one_letter_code
_entity_poly.pdbx_strand_id
1 'polypeptide(L)'
;MNRILNEIKRLIDSNLKTYLPHVKISDLEDQGAVFYMNGKDGTEFDWYVNDKLPPFMTFYNDKDNLGAIKLLLYCDGETAVYIYDEKGKTQIKEIHTYLDVSEADILELAVILKNEADDQHIWGADIESIHTDINVTDARLHEFKEHKEYYNTIKNKKTILNLTAYVSKKITAEGWKAGYLERNKPFHEKDSGWSFLAGNESDAYVTDSRNIELVSVANVCRQLDPDVFKYIDMPVGTRLIRISSEAFEIDEHGKEIYMVKR
;
A
#
# COMPACT_ATOMS: atom_id res chain seq x y z
N MET A 1 16.55 -19.09 -16.30
CA MET A 1 15.73 -18.33 -15.37
C MET A 1 16.55 -17.17 -14.85
N ASN A 2 15.94 -15.99 -14.72
CA ASN A 2 16.60 -14.75 -14.28
C ASN A 2 17.40 -14.95 -12.98
N ARG A 3 18.55 -14.27 -12.86
CA ARG A 3 19.46 -14.41 -11.70
C ARG A 3 18.76 -14.13 -10.37
N ILE A 4 17.99 -13.05 -10.27
CA ILE A 4 17.29 -12.64 -9.04
C ILE A 4 16.25 -13.70 -8.65
N LEU A 5 15.51 -14.24 -9.61
CA LEU A 5 14.53 -15.31 -9.36
C LEU A 5 15.19 -16.60 -8.85
N ASN A 6 16.40 -16.93 -9.34
CA ASN A 6 17.19 -18.03 -8.78
C ASN A 6 17.60 -17.77 -7.31
N GLU A 7 17.99 -16.53 -6.98
CA GLU A 7 18.35 -16.15 -5.61
C GLU A 7 17.14 -16.21 -4.68
N ILE A 8 15.98 -15.71 -5.12
CA ILE A 8 14.69 -15.84 -4.41
C ILE A 8 14.37 -17.30 -4.12
N LYS A 9 14.44 -18.18 -5.14
CA LYS A 9 14.18 -19.61 -4.97
C LYS A 9 15.12 -20.25 -3.95
N ARG A 10 16.43 -19.97 -4.04
CA ARG A 10 17.40 -20.45 -3.06
C ARG A 10 17.11 -19.97 -1.64
N LEU A 11 16.68 -18.72 -1.48
CA LEU A 11 16.37 -18.16 -0.17
C LEU A 11 15.12 -18.82 0.42
N ILE A 12 14.08 -19.02 -0.37
CA ILE A 12 12.88 -19.76 0.03
C ILE A 12 13.24 -21.20 0.42
N ASP A 13 13.96 -21.94 -0.43
CA ASP A 13 14.36 -23.33 -0.18
C ASP A 13 15.20 -23.48 1.10
N SER A 14 16.13 -22.55 1.33
CA SER A 14 16.97 -22.54 2.53
C SER A 14 16.14 -22.32 3.79
N ASN A 15 15.19 -21.38 3.76
CA ASN A 15 14.32 -21.08 4.89
C ASN A 15 13.30 -22.20 5.15
N LEU A 16 12.76 -22.84 4.11
CA LEU A 16 11.92 -24.04 4.25
C LEU A 16 12.66 -25.13 5.02
N LYS A 17 13.88 -25.47 4.58
CA LYS A 17 14.69 -26.52 5.21
C LYS A 17 15.08 -26.19 6.65
N THR A 18 15.35 -24.91 6.93
CA THR A 18 15.82 -24.46 8.23
C THR A 18 14.70 -24.40 9.26
N TYR A 19 13.54 -23.87 8.88
CA TYR A 19 12.47 -23.52 9.82
C TYR A 19 11.24 -24.43 9.73
N LEU A 20 11.09 -25.18 8.64
CA LEU A 20 10.01 -26.17 8.43
C LEU A 20 10.57 -27.55 8.05
N PRO A 21 11.52 -28.13 8.83
CA PRO A 21 12.18 -29.38 8.46
C PRO A 21 11.25 -30.59 8.41
N HIS A 22 10.06 -30.51 9.01
CA HIS A 22 9.02 -31.54 8.98
C HIS A 22 8.16 -31.50 7.71
N VAL A 23 8.15 -30.39 6.98
CA VAL A 23 7.35 -30.21 5.77
C VAL A 23 8.10 -30.85 4.60
N LYS A 24 7.49 -31.86 3.97
CA LYS A 24 8.06 -32.52 2.79
C LYS A 24 7.71 -31.76 1.54
N ILE A 25 8.49 -31.96 0.48
CA ILE A 25 8.21 -31.36 -0.83
C ILE A 25 6.84 -31.78 -1.40
N SER A 26 6.35 -32.98 -1.06
CA SER A 26 5.02 -33.48 -1.42
C SER A 26 3.88 -32.75 -0.69
N ASP A 27 4.20 -32.10 0.43
CA ASP A 27 3.26 -31.33 1.24
C ASP A 27 3.14 -29.89 0.74
N LEU A 28 3.92 -29.52 -0.30
CA LEU A 28 3.94 -28.20 -0.93
C LEU A 28 3.36 -28.26 -2.34
N GLU A 29 2.68 -27.19 -2.75
CA GLU A 29 2.06 -27.07 -4.06
C GLU A 29 3.12 -27.18 -5.17
N ASP A 30 2.79 -27.95 -6.21
CA ASP A 30 3.67 -28.22 -7.36
C ASP A 30 5.10 -28.59 -6.98
N GLN A 31 5.25 -29.42 -5.93
CA GLN A 31 6.53 -29.85 -5.39
C GLN A 31 7.41 -28.68 -4.90
N GLY A 32 6.79 -27.69 -4.27
CA GLY A 32 7.50 -26.54 -3.71
C GLY A 32 7.81 -25.46 -4.75
N ALA A 33 6.96 -25.34 -5.78
CA ALA A 33 7.07 -24.25 -6.74
C ALA A 33 7.02 -22.88 -6.02
N VAL A 34 7.65 -21.89 -6.66
CA VAL A 34 7.64 -20.51 -6.18
C VAL A 34 6.75 -19.72 -7.12
N PHE A 35 5.69 -19.17 -6.58
CA PHE A 35 4.70 -18.44 -7.34
C PHE A 35 4.94 -16.94 -7.23
N TYR A 36 4.91 -16.27 -8.37
CA TYR A 36 4.78 -14.82 -8.46
C TYR A 36 3.33 -14.41 -8.16
N MET A 37 3.11 -13.80 -7.00
CA MET A 37 1.78 -13.48 -6.49
C MET A 37 1.47 -12.01 -6.67
N ASN A 38 0.84 -11.66 -7.79
CA ASN A 38 0.34 -10.33 -8.04
C ASN A 38 -1.19 -10.27 -7.86
N GLY A 39 -1.67 -9.28 -7.10
CA GLY A 39 -3.07 -9.09 -6.72
C GLY A 39 -4.00 -8.60 -7.85
N LYS A 40 -3.54 -8.67 -9.10
CA LYS A 40 -4.17 -8.08 -10.30
C LYS A 40 -4.18 -6.55 -10.30
N ASP A 41 -3.35 -5.94 -9.47
CA ASP A 41 -3.08 -4.50 -9.44
C ASP A 41 -1.78 -4.13 -10.18
N GLY A 42 -0.98 -5.13 -10.59
CA GLY A 42 0.16 -4.95 -11.50
C GLY A 42 1.49 -4.70 -10.78
N THR A 43 2.58 -5.14 -11.38
CA THR A 43 3.96 -4.98 -10.86
C THR A 43 4.27 -3.51 -10.62
N GLU A 44 3.81 -2.64 -11.52
CA GLU A 44 3.98 -1.20 -11.39
C GLU A 44 3.34 -0.62 -10.14
N PHE A 45 2.17 -1.13 -9.70
CA PHE A 45 1.55 -0.66 -8.47
C PHE A 45 2.44 -0.96 -7.28
N ASP A 46 2.90 -2.21 -7.15
CA ASP A 46 3.82 -2.60 -6.09
C ASP A 46 5.13 -1.81 -6.15
N TRP A 47 5.69 -1.62 -7.35
CA TRP A 47 6.91 -0.87 -7.56
C TRP A 47 6.76 0.60 -7.15
N TYR A 48 5.75 1.30 -7.68
CA TYR A 48 5.60 2.74 -7.48
C TYR A 48 4.95 3.12 -6.16
N VAL A 49 4.07 2.28 -5.61
CA VAL A 49 3.27 2.60 -4.42
C VAL A 49 3.81 1.91 -3.17
N ASN A 50 4.39 0.71 -3.31
CA ASN A 50 4.88 -0.09 -2.19
C ASN A 50 6.41 -0.22 -2.14
N ASP A 51 7.12 0.34 -3.12
CA ASP A 51 8.58 0.36 -3.20
C ASP A 51 9.20 -1.06 -3.14
N LYS A 52 8.52 -2.03 -3.76
CA LYS A 52 8.91 -3.45 -3.82
C LYS A 52 8.37 -4.15 -5.07
N LEU A 53 8.81 -5.38 -5.33
CA LEU A 53 8.15 -6.28 -6.27
C LEU A 53 6.89 -6.93 -5.65
N PRO A 54 6.00 -7.51 -6.47
CA PRO A 54 4.96 -8.40 -5.97
C PRO A 54 5.54 -9.58 -5.17
N PRO A 55 4.82 -10.08 -4.15
CA PRO A 55 5.30 -11.19 -3.32
C PRO A 55 5.63 -12.46 -4.11
N PHE A 56 6.65 -13.18 -3.64
CA PHE A 56 6.98 -14.53 -4.10
C PHE A 56 6.62 -15.53 -3.01
N MET A 57 5.86 -16.58 -3.33
CA MET A 57 5.28 -17.45 -2.32
C MET A 57 5.39 -18.93 -2.69
N THR A 58 5.55 -19.77 -1.67
CA THR A 58 5.37 -21.23 -1.78
C THR A 58 4.24 -21.61 -0.85
N PHE A 59 3.36 -22.51 -1.30
CA PHE A 59 2.11 -22.86 -0.62
C PHE A 59 2.09 -24.30 -0.13
N TYR A 60 1.28 -24.56 0.89
CA TYR A 60 0.94 -25.92 1.30
C TYR A 60 -0.01 -26.57 0.28
N ASN A 61 0.26 -27.82 -0.08
CA ASN A 61 -0.60 -28.64 -0.92
C ASN A 61 -1.71 -29.29 -0.10
N ASP A 62 -2.63 -28.46 0.40
CA ASP A 62 -3.87 -28.92 0.99
C ASP A 62 -5.06 -28.07 0.54
N LYS A 63 -6.24 -28.36 1.07
CA LYS A 63 -7.48 -27.69 0.67
C LYS A 63 -7.46 -26.19 0.95
N ASP A 64 -6.77 -25.74 2.00
CA ASP A 64 -6.77 -24.34 2.40
C ASP A 64 -5.79 -23.53 1.54
N ASN A 65 -4.78 -24.18 0.95
CA ASN A 65 -3.75 -23.59 0.07
C ASN A 65 -3.20 -22.27 0.64
N LEU A 66 -2.74 -22.34 1.89
CA LEU A 66 -2.11 -21.20 2.56
C LEU A 66 -0.60 -21.21 2.33
N GLY A 67 0.01 -20.02 2.40
CA GLY A 67 1.45 -19.86 2.19
C GLY A 67 2.26 -20.57 3.29
N ALA A 68 3.28 -21.32 2.89
CA ALA A 68 4.34 -21.81 3.77
C ALA A 68 5.45 -20.76 3.94
N ILE A 69 5.84 -20.11 2.84
CA ILE A 69 6.76 -18.98 2.84
C ILE A 69 6.21 -17.85 1.96
N LYS A 70 6.39 -16.61 2.44
CA LYS A 70 6.21 -15.39 1.67
C LYS A 70 7.49 -14.58 1.69
N LEU A 71 8.00 -14.23 0.52
CA LEU A 71 9.17 -13.39 0.34
C LEU A 71 8.76 -12.06 -0.31
N LEU A 72 9.23 -10.96 0.24
CA LEU A 72 9.13 -9.62 -0.32
C LEU A 72 10.54 -9.13 -0.68
N LEU A 73 10.73 -8.69 -1.92
CA LEU A 73 11.96 -8.05 -2.38
C LEU A 73 11.68 -6.56 -2.65
N TYR A 74 12.31 -5.68 -1.87
CA TYR A 74 12.20 -4.23 -1.99
C TYR A 74 13.12 -3.69 -3.09
N CYS A 75 12.80 -2.52 -3.63
CA CYS A 75 13.53 -1.93 -4.76
C CYS A 75 15.00 -1.64 -4.44
N ASP A 76 15.36 -1.51 -3.18
CA ASP A 76 16.73 -1.28 -2.73
C ASP A 76 17.51 -2.57 -2.46
N GLY A 77 16.89 -3.76 -2.61
CA GLY A 77 17.49 -5.07 -2.33
C GLY A 77 17.17 -5.62 -0.93
N GLU A 78 16.54 -4.85 -0.04
CA GLU A 78 16.04 -5.37 1.23
C GLU A 78 15.05 -6.51 0.95
N THR A 79 15.13 -7.57 1.76
CA THR A 79 14.33 -8.76 1.58
C THR A 79 13.73 -9.20 2.90
N ALA A 80 12.41 -9.30 2.95
CA ALA A 80 11.67 -9.81 4.11
C ALA A 80 11.10 -11.20 3.79
N VAL A 81 11.41 -12.18 4.64
CA VAL A 81 10.93 -13.56 4.52
C VAL A 81 10.05 -13.90 5.72
N TYR A 82 8.80 -14.22 5.46
CA TYR A 82 7.80 -14.65 6.42
C TYR A 82 7.59 -16.15 6.29
N ILE A 83 7.61 -16.86 7.42
CA ILE A 83 7.52 -18.32 7.47
C ILE A 83 6.31 -18.71 8.30
N TYR A 84 5.49 -19.60 7.76
CA TYR A 84 4.24 -20.02 8.35
C TYR A 84 4.20 -21.53 8.52
N ASP A 85 3.98 -21.98 9.75
CA ASP A 85 3.78 -23.39 10.08
C ASP A 85 2.28 -23.69 10.23
N GLU A 86 1.95 -24.90 10.67
CA GLU A 86 0.57 -25.36 10.90
C GLU A 86 -0.31 -25.19 9.66
N LYS A 87 0.26 -25.53 8.49
CA LYS A 87 -0.40 -25.37 7.18
C LYS A 87 -0.78 -23.92 6.90
N GLY A 88 0.12 -22.99 7.23
CA GLY A 88 0.00 -21.57 6.90
C GLY A 88 -0.81 -20.75 7.91
N LYS A 89 -1.27 -21.37 9.02
CA LYS A 89 -2.17 -20.74 9.99
C LYS A 89 -1.45 -19.89 11.04
N THR A 90 -0.16 -20.19 11.25
CA THR A 90 0.64 -19.51 12.27
C THR A 90 1.94 -19.01 11.66
N GLN A 91 2.15 -17.69 11.65
CA GLN A 91 3.47 -17.12 11.35
C GLN A 91 4.44 -17.43 12.50
N ILE A 92 5.49 -18.20 12.22
CA ILE A 92 6.47 -18.63 13.23
C ILE A 92 7.78 -17.82 13.18
N LYS A 93 8.06 -17.16 12.05
CA LYS A 93 9.30 -16.39 11.86
C LYS A 93 9.13 -15.28 10.84
N GLU A 94 9.86 -14.20 11.07
CA GLU A 94 10.13 -13.12 10.11
C GLU A 94 11.63 -12.87 10.09
N ILE A 95 12.21 -12.76 8.89
CA ILE A 95 13.64 -12.58 8.66
C ILE A 95 13.83 -11.42 7.71
N HIS A 96 14.63 -10.45 8.13
CA HIS A 96 15.08 -9.34 7.30
C HIS A 96 16.52 -9.61 6.86
N THR A 97 16.74 -9.58 5.54
CA THR A 97 18.04 -9.82 4.90
C THR A 97 18.14 -8.95 3.65
N TYR A 98 19.15 -9.20 2.83
CA TYR A 98 19.45 -8.37 1.66
C TYR A 98 19.96 -9.24 0.52
N LEU A 99 19.52 -8.97 -0.71
CA LEU A 99 20.09 -9.54 -1.92
C LEU A 99 21.13 -8.58 -2.50
N ASP A 100 22.31 -9.09 -2.85
CA ASP A 100 23.40 -8.30 -3.46
C ASP A 100 23.11 -8.02 -4.96
N VAL A 101 22.13 -7.14 -5.17
CA VAL A 101 21.59 -6.75 -6.48
C VAL A 101 21.31 -5.25 -6.46
N SER A 102 21.48 -4.58 -7.59
CA SER A 102 21.22 -3.15 -7.68
C SER A 102 19.73 -2.87 -7.93
N GLU A 103 19.26 -1.67 -7.57
CA GLU A 103 17.91 -1.20 -7.93
C GLU A 103 17.65 -1.29 -9.45
N ALA A 104 18.70 -1.10 -10.28
CA ALA A 104 18.59 -1.25 -11.72
C ALA A 104 18.31 -2.69 -12.14
N ASP A 105 18.96 -3.68 -11.52
CA ASP A 105 18.71 -5.10 -11.79
C ASP A 105 17.28 -5.50 -11.37
N ILE A 106 16.81 -4.99 -10.23
CA ILE A 106 15.44 -5.25 -9.74
C ILE A 106 14.42 -4.55 -10.66
N LEU A 107 14.71 -3.34 -11.12
CA LEU A 107 13.88 -2.64 -12.09
C LEU A 107 13.75 -3.43 -13.40
N GLU A 108 14.84 -3.99 -13.92
CA GLU A 108 14.77 -4.85 -15.10
C GLU A 108 13.85 -6.06 -14.85
N LEU A 109 13.97 -6.71 -13.69
CA LEU A 109 13.03 -7.78 -13.33
C LEU A 109 11.59 -7.29 -13.24
N ALA A 110 11.33 -6.10 -12.69
CA ALA A 110 10.00 -5.52 -12.62
C ALA A 110 9.39 -5.33 -14.03
N VAL A 111 10.18 -4.84 -14.98
CA VAL A 111 9.75 -4.68 -16.38
C VAL A 111 9.45 -6.03 -17.03
N ILE A 112 10.29 -7.05 -16.77
CA ILE A 112 10.06 -8.41 -17.26
C ILE A 112 8.75 -8.97 -16.70
N LEU A 113 8.52 -8.88 -15.39
CA LEU A 113 7.29 -9.39 -14.75
C LEU A 113 6.04 -8.66 -15.27
N LYS A 114 6.11 -7.34 -15.46
CA LYS A 114 5.04 -6.59 -16.10
C LYS A 114 4.73 -7.12 -17.51
N ASN A 115 5.73 -7.21 -18.37
CA ASN A 115 5.50 -7.51 -19.79
C ASN A 115 5.18 -8.98 -20.06
N GLU A 116 5.85 -9.88 -19.36
CA GLU A 116 5.79 -11.33 -19.62
C GLU A 116 4.80 -12.04 -18.69
N ALA A 117 4.27 -11.36 -17.66
CA ALA A 117 3.18 -11.88 -16.84
C ALA A 117 1.94 -10.96 -16.85
N ASP A 118 2.04 -9.74 -16.30
CA ASP A 118 0.87 -8.90 -16.05
C ASP A 118 0.12 -8.50 -17.34
N ASP A 119 0.86 -8.03 -18.36
CA ASP A 119 0.34 -7.64 -19.67
C ASP A 119 -0.25 -8.85 -20.43
N GLN A 120 0.19 -10.07 -20.09
CA GLN A 120 -0.34 -11.34 -20.61
C GLN A 120 -1.47 -11.91 -19.75
N HIS A 121 -1.87 -11.19 -18.70
CA HIS A 121 -2.86 -11.63 -17.70
C HIS A 121 -2.51 -12.96 -17.01
N ILE A 122 -1.22 -13.21 -16.81
CA ILE A 122 -0.69 -14.35 -16.07
C ILE A 122 -0.52 -13.91 -14.61
N TRP A 123 -1.35 -14.46 -13.73
CA TRP A 123 -1.41 -14.11 -12.31
C TRP A 123 -1.22 -15.34 -11.44
N GLY A 124 -0.48 -15.22 -10.34
CA GLY A 124 -0.27 -16.34 -9.41
C GLY A 124 0.42 -17.52 -10.08
N ALA A 125 1.37 -17.25 -10.98
CA ALA A 125 2.03 -18.27 -11.79
C ALA A 125 3.36 -18.69 -11.15
N ASP A 126 3.72 -19.95 -11.36
CA ASP A 126 5.07 -20.43 -11.07
C ASP A 126 6.08 -19.55 -11.84
N ILE A 127 7.08 -19.03 -11.14
CA ILE A 127 8.15 -18.22 -11.73
C ILE A 127 8.89 -18.95 -12.86
N GLU A 128 8.93 -20.29 -12.84
CA GLU A 128 9.54 -21.09 -13.91
C GLU A 128 8.73 -21.10 -15.21
N SER A 129 7.43 -20.80 -15.13
CA SER A 129 6.55 -20.69 -16.30
C SER A 129 6.63 -19.34 -17.01
N ILE A 130 7.24 -18.34 -16.36
CA ILE A 130 7.37 -16.97 -16.89
C ILE A 130 8.67 -16.85 -17.68
N HIS A 131 8.60 -16.31 -18.89
CA HIS A 131 9.76 -16.12 -19.75
C HIS A 131 10.64 -14.95 -19.27
N THR A 132 11.59 -15.24 -18.39
CA THR A 132 12.35 -14.22 -17.65
C THR A 132 13.81 -14.05 -18.09
N ASP A 133 14.31 -14.89 -19.00
CA ASP A 133 15.66 -14.82 -19.56
C ASP A 133 15.71 -13.91 -20.78
N ILE A 134 15.24 -12.68 -20.63
CA ILE A 134 15.18 -11.69 -21.70
C ILE A 134 15.97 -10.44 -21.33
N ASN A 135 16.62 -9.83 -22.32
CA ASN A 135 17.21 -8.51 -22.16
C ASN A 135 16.13 -7.45 -22.31
N VAL A 136 15.99 -6.59 -21.31
CA VAL A 136 15.05 -5.48 -21.35
C VAL A 136 15.61 -4.39 -22.27
N THR A 137 14.77 -3.86 -23.17
CA THR A 137 15.16 -2.76 -24.05
C THR A 137 15.04 -1.42 -23.33
N ASP A 138 15.84 -0.44 -23.74
CA ASP A 138 15.72 0.94 -23.23
C ASP A 138 14.31 1.51 -23.40
N ALA A 139 13.61 1.12 -24.48
CA ALA A 139 12.23 1.52 -24.73
C ALA A 139 11.27 1.00 -23.65
N ARG A 140 11.37 -0.29 -23.27
CA ARG A 140 10.53 -0.87 -22.21
C ARG A 140 10.85 -0.25 -20.84
N LEU A 141 12.13 0.01 -20.55
CA LEU A 141 12.55 0.71 -19.33
C LEU A 141 12.01 2.14 -19.29
N HIS A 142 12.03 2.85 -20.42
CA HIS A 142 11.52 4.21 -20.51
C HIS A 142 10.00 4.25 -20.30
N GLU A 143 9.25 3.42 -21.01
CA GLU A 143 7.80 3.29 -20.87
C GLU A 143 7.41 3.01 -19.42
N PHE A 144 8.04 2.01 -18.79
CA PHE A 144 7.79 1.69 -17.39
C PHE A 144 7.98 2.90 -16.48
N LYS A 145 9.08 3.66 -16.66
CA LYS A 145 9.41 4.87 -15.88
C LYS A 145 8.42 6.01 -16.10
N GLU A 146 7.92 6.21 -17.31
CA GLU A 146 6.93 7.25 -17.62
C GLU A 146 5.61 7.01 -16.87
N HIS A 147 5.26 5.76 -16.61
CA HIS A 147 4.02 5.40 -15.88
C HIS A 147 4.03 5.81 -14.40
N LYS A 148 5.17 6.23 -13.84
CA LYS A 148 5.26 6.73 -12.45
C LYS A 148 4.21 7.79 -12.14
N GLU A 149 3.94 8.68 -13.10
CA GLU A 149 2.97 9.76 -12.94
C GLU A 149 1.54 9.26 -12.68
N TYR A 150 1.17 8.10 -13.22
CA TYR A 150 -0.15 7.49 -13.00
C TYR A 150 -0.38 7.10 -11.53
N TYR A 151 0.69 6.83 -10.79
CA TYR A 151 0.64 6.39 -9.40
C TYR A 151 0.86 7.53 -8.40
N ASN A 152 1.24 8.73 -8.84
CA ASN A 152 1.53 9.88 -7.95
C ASN A 152 0.35 10.21 -7.03
N THR A 153 -0.88 10.20 -7.56
CA THR A 153 -2.10 10.46 -6.80
C THR A 153 -2.30 9.46 -5.66
N ILE A 154 -2.24 8.16 -5.96
CA ILE A 154 -2.46 7.12 -4.94
C ILE A 154 -1.29 7.06 -3.95
N LYS A 155 -0.05 7.26 -4.41
CA LYS A 155 1.14 7.36 -3.54
C LYS A 155 0.99 8.51 -2.56
N ASN A 156 0.59 9.70 -3.05
CA ASN A 156 0.33 10.86 -2.20
C ASN A 156 -0.80 10.60 -1.19
N LYS A 157 -1.93 9.99 -1.62
CA LYS A 157 -3.02 9.61 -0.71
C LYS A 157 -2.55 8.63 0.36
N LYS A 158 -1.79 7.59 -0.01
CA LYS A 158 -1.22 6.62 0.93
C LYS A 158 -0.34 7.31 1.97
N THR A 159 0.51 8.25 1.55
CA THR A 159 1.33 9.07 2.46
C THR A 159 0.45 9.87 3.42
N ILE A 160 -0.54 10.62 2.90
CA ILE A 160 -1.41 11.49 3.71
C ILE A 160 -2.25 10.70 4.71
N LEU A 161 -2.74 9.51 4.33
CA LEU A 161 -3.50 8.62 5.22
C LEU A 161 -2.72 8.23 6.49
N ASN A 162 -1.39 8.15 6.40
CA ASN A 162 -0.50 7.82 7.51
C ASN A 162 -0.13 9.04 8.39
N LEU A 163 -0.55 10.25 8.00
CA LEU A 163 -0.31 11.48 8.75
C LEU A 163 -1.45 11.79 9.71
N THR A 164 -1.18 12.69 10.66
CA THR A 164 -2.13 13.15 11.67
C THR A 164 -2.88 14.40 11.18
N ALA A 165 -4.13 14.54 11.59
CA ALA A 165 -4.97 15.71 11.35
C ALA A 165 -5.56 16.24 12.66
N TYR A 166 -5.89 17.53 12.66
CA TYR A 166 -6.66 18.16 13.72
C TYR A 166 -8.15 17.91 13.47
N VAL A 167 -8.86 17.38 14.45
CA VAL A 167 -10.28 17.04 14.32
C VAL A 167 -11.07 17.57 15.49
N SER A 168 -12.16 18.28 15.20
CA SER A 168 -13.09 18.77 16.22
C SER A 168 -13.74 17.62 16.99
N LYS A 169 -13.88 17.78 18.31
CA LYS A 169 -14.66 16.85 19.15
C LYS A 169 -16.14 16.78 18.79
N LYS A 170 -16.66 17.77 18.05
CA LYS A 170 -18.00 17.63 17.43
C LYS A 170 -18.05 16.46 16.47
N ILE A 171 -16.97 16.25 15.72
CA ILE A 171 -16.85 15.09 14.84
C ILE A 171 -16.58 13.85 15.67
N THR A 172 -15.52 13.81 16.49
CA THR A 172 -15.10 12.55 17.15
C THR A 172 -16.04 12.07 18.25
N ALA A 173 -16.63 12.98 19.03
CA ALA A 173 -17.44 12.65 20.21
C ALA A 173 -18.96 12.89 20.03
N GLU A 174 -19.38 13.92 19.29
CA GLU A 174 -20.81 14.26 19.16
C GLU A 174 -21.50 13.63 17.93
N GLY A 175 -20.74 12.95 17.08
CA GLY A 175 -21.26 12.20 15.93
C GLY A 175 -21.47 13.01 14.65
N TRP A 176 -21.02 14.26 14.58
CA TRP A 176 -21.10 15.06 13.34
C TRP A 176 -20.18 14.49 12.26
N LYS A 177 -20.58 14.61 10.99
CA LYS A 177 -19.67 14.51 9.84
C LYS A 177 -18.84 15.79 9.71
N ALA A 178 -17.72 15.73 8.98
CA ALA A 178 -16.93 16.91 8.67
C ALA A 178 -17.73 17.82 7.72
N GLY A 179 -17.99 19.06 8.11
CA GLY A 179 -18.65 20.07 7.29
C GLY A 179 -17.69 21.11 6.72
N TYR A 180 -16.54 21.30 7.36
CA TYR A 180 -15.49 22.21 6.90
C TYR A 180 -14.12 21.54 6.96
N LEU A 181 -13.41 21.57 5.84
CA LEU A 181 -12.08 21.00 5.66
C LEU A 181 -11.12 22.13 5.34
N GLU A 182 -10.01 22.24 6.06
CA GLU A 182 -8.94 23.18 5.74
C GLU A 182 -7.60 22.47 5.72
N ARG A 183 -6.79 22.71 4.69
CA ARG A 183 -5.42 22.20 4.61
C ARG A 183 -4.40 23.32 4.75
N ASN A 184 -3.80 23.45 5.92
CA ASN A 184 -2.72 24.37 6.19
C ASN A 184 -1.36 23.76 5.87
N LYS A 185 -0.30 24.57 5.93
CA LYS A 185 1.07 24.08 5.82
C LYS A 185 1.35 23.15 7.02
N PRO A 186 1.82 21.90 6.80
CA PRO A 186 2.22 21.01 7.89
C PRO A 186 3.19 21.68 8.85
N PHE A 187 2.95 21.52 10.16
CA PHE A 187 3.85 22.03 11.20
C PHE A 187 5.12 21.19 11.34
N HIS A 188 5.02 19.88 11.13
CA HIS A 188 6.12 18.92 11.16
C HIS A 188 5.83 17.71 10.26
N GLU A 189 6.78 16.79 10.10
CA GLU A 189 6.69 15.64 9.18
C GLU A 189 5.46 14.74 9.38
N LYS A 190 4.96 14.59 10.62
CA LYS A 190 3.78 13.77 10.95
C LYS A 190 2.44 14.49 10.84
N ASP A 191 2.45 15.78 10.51
CA ASP A 191 1.26 16.62 10.38
C ASP A 191 0.84 16.61 8.91
N SER A 192 -0.42 16.27 8.64
CA SER A 192 -0.97 16.29 7.28
C SER A 192 -1.26 17.71 6.77
N GLY A 193 -1.36 18.67 7.70
CA GLY A 193 -1.90 19.99 7.48
C GLY A 193 -3.43 20.04 7.48
N TRP A 194 -4.13 18.90 7.52
CA TRP A 194 -5.58 18.85 7.52
C TRP A 194 -6.17 19.18 8.89
N SER A 195 -7.20 20.03 8.86
CA SER A 195 -8.13 20.31 9.94
C SER A 195 -9.54 19.95 9.47
N PHE A 196 -10.25 19.16 10.28
CA PHE A 196 -11.62 18.73 10.03
C PHE A 196 -12.54 19.28 11.13
N LEU A 197 -13.51 20.11 10.75
CA LEU A 197 -14.48 20.74 11.64
C LEU A 197 -15.90 20.36 11.21
N ALA A 198 -16.86 20.37 12.14
CA ALA A 198 -18.25 20.12 11.83
C ALA A 198 -18.85 21.26 11.00
N GLY A 199 -18.39 22.51 11.19
CA GLY A 199 -18.86 23.70 10.49
C GLY A 199 -19.72 24.64 11.34
N ASN A 200 -20.03 24.25 12.59
CA ASN A 200 -20.81 25.04 13.55
C ASN A 200 -20.03 25.34 14.85
N GLU A 201 -18.71 25.22 14.81
CA GLU A 201 -17.82 25.67 15.87
C GLU A 201 -17.74 27.21 15.90
N SER A 202 -17.65 27.78 17.10
CA SER A 202 -17.33 29.20 17.26
C SER A 202 -15.82 29.40 17.32
N ASP A 203 -15.34 30.62 17.10
CA ASP A 203 -13.92 30.96 17.24
C ASP A 203 -13.37 30.59 18.62
N ALA A 204 -14.15 30.83 19.68
CA ALA A 204 -13.80 30.44 21.04
C ALA A 204 -13.69 28.92 21.22
N TYR A 205 -14.52 28.14 20.51
CA TYR A 205 -14.46 26.68 20.53
C TYR A 205 -13.18 26.17 19.87
N VAL A 206 -12.86 26.65 18.67
CA VAL A 206 -11.69 26.20 17.89
C VAL A 206 -10.37 26.61 18.56
N THR A 207 -10.35 27.75 19.26
CA THR A 207 -9.15 28.25 19.96
C THR A 207 -8.82 27.43 21.22
N ASP A 208 -9.78 26.70 21.79
CA ASP A 208 -9.55 25.84 22.94
C ASP A 208 -9.05 24.45 22.51
N SER A 209 -7.78 24.17 22.74
CA SER A 209 -7.14 22.90 22.37
C SER A 209 -7.81 21.67 22.98
N ARG A 210 -8.59 21.80 24.07
CA ARG A 210 -9.34 20.69 24.66
C ARG A 210 -10.49 20.21 23.79
N ASN A 211 -10.90 21.00 22.80
CA ASN A 211 -11.95 20.69 21.84
C ASN A 211 -11.44 20.03 20.56
N ILE A 212 -10.11 19.89 20.43
CA ILE A 212 -9.47 19.34 19.25
C ILE A 212 -8.76 18.03 19.61
N GLU A 213 -8.89 17.04 18.74
CA GLU A 213 -8.19 15.76 18.84
C GLU A 213 -7.25 15.58 17.65
N LEU A 214 -6.12 14.94 17.91
CA LEU A 214 -5.17 14.52 16.90
C LEU A 214 -5.46 13.08 16.53
N VAL A 215 -5.90 12.84 15.30
CA VAL A 215 -6.19 11.50 14.78
C VAL A 215 -5.57 11.31 13.41
N SER A 216 -5.29 10.08 13.01
CA SER A 216 -4.79 9.83 11.66
C SER A 216 -5.84 10.20 10.60
N VAL A 217 -5.40 10.70 9.45
CA VAL A 217 -6.29 10.97 8.32
C VAL A 217 -7.00 9.69 7.88
N ALA A 218 -6.34 8.53 7.98
CA ALA A 218 -6.97 7.23 7.77
C ALA A 218 -8.15 6.96 8.71
N ASN A 219 -8.07 7.35 9.99
CA ASN A 219 -9.18 7.21 10.92
C ASN A 219 -10.37 8.09 10.48
N VAL A 220 -10.09 9.35 10.10
CA VAL A 220 -11.12 10.24 9.55
C VAL A 220 -11.82 9.58 8.36
N CYS A 221 -11.07 9.14 7.36
CA CYS A 221 -11.62 8.57 6.12
C CYS A 221 -12.29 7.20 6.29
N ARG A 222 -12.04 6.46 7.37
CA ARG A 222 -12.58 5.09 7.53
C ARG A 222 -13.69 4.99 8.55
N GLN A 223 -13.64 5.79 9.62
CA GLN A 223 -14.52 5.63 10.79
C GLN A 223 -15.37 6.89 11.07
N LEU A 224 -14.89 8.08 10.69
CA LEU A 224 -15.58 9.33 11.00
C LEU A 224 -16.36 9.86 9.79
N ASP A 225 -15.76 9.83 8.61
CA ASP A 225 -16.35 10.42 7.41
C ASP A 225 -15.69 9.90 6.12
N PRO A 226 -16.22 8.82 5.51
CA PRO A 226 -15.66 8.25 4.30
C PRO A 226 -15.67 9.18 3.07
N ASP A 227 -16.55 10.18 3.06
CA ASP A 227 -16.69 11.09 1.93
C ASP A 227 -15.46 12.00 1.74
N VAL A 228 -14.71 12.21 2.83
CA VAL A 228 -13.48 13.02 2.87
C VAL A 228 -12.38 12.43 1.99
N PHE A 229 -12.33 11.10 1.82
CA PHE A 229 -11.24 10.43 1.10
C PHE A 229 -11.02 10.95 -0.34
N LYS A 230 -12.08 11.45 -0.98
CA LYS A 230 -12.02 12.01 -2.34
C LYS A 230 -11.15 13.27 -2.42
N TYR A 231 -10.95 13.97 -1.30
CA TYR A 231 -10.39 15.32 -1.24
C TYR A 231 -9.03 15.42 -0.53
N ILE A 232 -8.55 14.35 0.12
CA ILE A 232 -7.37 14.42 1.01
C ILE A 232 -6.06 14.80 0.30
N ASP A 233 -5.97 14.57 -1.01
CA ASP A 233 -4.81 14.92 -1.85
C ASP A 233 -4.83 16.35 -2.37
N MET A 234 -5.87 17.13 -2.08
CA MET A 234 -5.96 18.55 -2.47
C MET A 234 -4.80 19.37 -1.86
N PRO A 235 -4.28 20.38 -2.58
CA PRO A 235 -3.06 21.09 -2.19
C PRO A 235 -3.19 21.85 -0.87
N VAL A 236 -2.05 22.17 -0.25
CA VAL A 236 -1.99 23.12 0.87
C VAL A 236 -2.60 24.47 0.45
N GLY A 237 -3.40 25.06 1.34
CA GLY A 237 -4.21 26.25 1.09
C GLY A 237 -5.66 25.94 0.72
N THR A 238 -6.02 24.66 0.55
CA THR A 238 -7.40 24.25 0.22
C THR A 238 -8.34 24.46 1.40
N ARG A 239 -9.53 25.00 1.11
CA ARG A 239 -10.69 25.06 2.01
C ARG A 239 -11.91 24.51 1.30
N LEU A 240 -12.63 23.61 1.96
CA LEU A 240 -13.84 23.00 1.41
C LEU A 240 -14.99 23.06 2.41
N ILE A 241 -16.19 23.26 1.90
CA ILE A 241 -17.45 23.14 2.65
C ILE A 241 -18.26 21.96 2.13
N ARG A 242 -18.94 21.27 3.03
CA ARG A 242 -19.88 20.21 2.68
C ARG A 242 -21.14 20.82 2.08
N ILE A 243 -21.60 20.28 0.96
CA ILE A 243 -22.81 20.74 0.24
C ILE A 243 -23.92 19.70 0.18
N SER A 244 -23.60 18.45 0.50
CA SER A 244 -24.56 17.34 0.57
C SER A 244 -24.08 16.26 1.52
N SER A 245 -24.86 15.19 1.66
CA SER A 245 -24.51 14.03 2.49
C SER A 245 -23.17 13.39 2.12
N GLU A 246 -22.64 13.60 0.91
CA GLU A 246 -21.47 12.90 0.35
C GLU A 246 -20.46 13.78 -0.41
N ALA A 247 -20.71 15.09 -0.53
CA ALA A 247 -19.92 15.96 -1.40
C ALA A 247 -19.52 17.29 -0.73
N PHE A 248 -18.36 17.79 -1.17
CA PHE A 248 -17.76 19.05 -0.80
C PHE A 248 -17.43 19.90 -2.04
N GLU A 249 -17.36 21.21 -1.86
CA GLU A 249 -16.88 22.18 -2.84
C GLU A 249 -15.92 23.20 -2.20
N ILE A 250 -15.20 23.97 -3.02
CA ILE A 250 -14.30 25.03 -2.55
C ILE A 250 -15.11 26.11 -1.82
N ASP A 251 -14.63 26.52 -0.65
CA ASP A 251 -15.24 27.63 0.09
C ASP A 251 -14.98 28.95 -0.63
N GLU A 252 -16.03 29.50 -1.26
CA GLU A 252 -16.03 30.82 -1.89
C GLU A 252 -16.46 31.95 -0.92
N HIS A 253 -16.63 31.62 0.36
CA HIS A 253 -17.14 32.47 1.43
C HIS A 253 -18.64 32.78 1.31
N GLY A 254 -19.38 32.60 2.41
CA GLY A 254 -20.78 33.01 2.54
C GLY A 254 -21.84 31.98 2.15
N LYS A 255 -21.43 30.76 1.75
CA LYS A 255 -22.35 29.62 1.57
C LYS A 255 -22.58 28.89 2.90
N GLU A 256 -23.79 28.38 3.08
CA GLU A 256 -24.14 27.58 4.25
C GLU A 256 -23.52 26.19 4.15
N ILE A 257 -22.96 25.71 5.26
CA ILE A 257 -22.39 24.36 5.35
C ILE A 257 -23.52 23.37 5.55
N TYR A 258 -23.58 22.33 4.71
CA TYR A 258 -24.50 21.22 4.90
C TYR A 258 -24.07 20.38 6.12
N MET A 259 -24.78 20.56 7.23
CA MET A 259 -24.52 19.88 8.50
C MET A 259 -25.26 18.55 8.58
N VAL A 260 -24.56 17.47 8.91
CA VAL A 260 -25.18 16.14 9.07
C VAL A 260 -24.44 15.31 10.13
N LYS A 261 -25.18 14.43 10.82
CA LYS A 261 -24.62 13.43 11.73
C LYS A 261 -24.48 12.06 11.05
N ARG A 262 -23.54 11.26 11.55
CA ARG A 262 -23.33 9.88 11.14
C ARG A 262 -24.50 8.97 11.52
#